data_AF-A0A512TQL1-F1
#
_entry.id   AF-A0A512TQL1-F1
#
_cell.length_a   1.000
_cell.length_b   1.000
_cell.length_c   1.000
_cell.angle_alpha   90.00
_cell.angle_beta   90.00
_cell.angle_gamma   90.00
#
_symmetry.space_group_name_H-M   'P 1'
#
loop_
_entity.id
_entity.type
_entity.pdbx_description
1 polymer ?
#
loop_
_entity_poly.entity_id
_entity_poly.type
_entity_poly.pdbx_seq_one_letter_code
_entity_poly.pdbx_strand_id
1 'polypeptide(L)'
;MKDYAKWMADSVIARKTDLTSYWAYEFGLTLDGIAEVWKQTKDSKYFEYIKECMDTFVNEDGTIRGYSVDEYNIDHLNNGKILLTIYQETHEEKYRKALELLRTQIAKHPRTKEGVFWHKEI
;
A
#
# COMPACT_ATOMS: atom_id res chain seq x y z
N MET A 1 4.29 -19.21 -24.12
CA MET A 1 4.27 -17.74 -24.28
C MET A 1 5.04 -17.14 -23.10
N LYS A 2 5.73 -16.00 -23.25
CA LYS A 2 6.44 -15.38 -22.12
C LYS A 2 5.44 -14.67 -21.20
N ASP A 3 5.51 -14.96 -19.91
CA ASP A 3 4.72 -14.26 -18.88
C ASP A 3 5.54 -13.09 -18.32
N TYR A 4 5.34 -11.91 -18.90
CA TYR A 4 6.07 -10.71 -18.54
C TYR A 4 5.68 -10.18 -17.15
N ALA A 5 4.46 -10.42 -16.69
CA ALA A 5 4.03 -9.99 -15.35
C ALA A 5 4.83 -10.77 -14.29
N LYS A 6 4.88 -12.10 -14.45
CA LYS A 6 5.67 -12.96 -13.56
C LYS A 6 7.16 -12.63 -13.61
N TRP A 7 7.73 -12.46 -14.81
CA TRP A 7 9.16 -12.13 -14.97
C TRP A 7 9.52 -10.78 -14.35
N MET A 8 8.64 -9.78 -14.46
CA MET A 8 8.87 -8.48 -13.83
C MET A 8 8.80 -8.61 -12.30
N ALA A 9 7.78 -9.29 -11.75
CA ALA A 9 7.67 -9.51 -10.31
C ALA A 9 8.89 -10.26 -9.76
N ASP A 10 9.32 -11.33 -10.42
CA ASP A 10 10.53 -12.07 -10.06
C ASP A 10 11.79 -11.17 -10.10
N SER A 11 11.88 -10.26 -11.09
CA SER A 11 13.01 -9.33 -11.24
C SER A 11 13.04 -8.27 -10.14
N VAL A 12 11.89 -7.72 -9.75
CA VAL A 12 11.77 -6.74 -8.66
C VAL A 12 12.26 -7.34 -7.35
N ILE A 13 11.78 -8.56 -7.03
CA ILE A 13 12.17 -9.28 -5.82
C ILE A 13 13.68 -9.60 -5.84
N ALA A 14 14.17 -10.20 -6.93
CA ALA A 14 15.56 -10.63 -7.04
C ALA A 14 16.57 -9.46 -6.97
N ARG A 15 16.19 -8.29 -7.51
CA ARG A 15 17.03 -7.09 -7.51
C ARG A 15 16.97 -6.31 -6.20
N LYS A 16 16.11 -6.72 -5.25
CA LYS A 16 15.88 -6.00 -4.00
C LYS A 16 15.56 -4.53 -4.25
N THR A 17 14.67 -4.27 -5.21
CA THR A 17 14.17 -2.91 -5.47
C THR A 17 13.68 -2.31 -4.16
N ASP A 18 14.07 -1.06 -3.89
CA ASP A 18 13.61 -0.36 -2.70
C ASP A 18 12.12 -0.06 -2.80
N LEU A 19 11.36 -0.61 -1.86
CA LEU A 19 9.93 -0.40 -1.68
C LEU A 19 9.59 -0.11 -0.20
N THR A 20 10.59 0.26 0.61
CA THR A 20 10.45 0.36 2.08
C THR A 20 11.08 1.61 2.69
N SER A 21 11.82 2.44 1.92
CA SER A 21 12.50 3.61 2.47
C SER A 21 11.57 4.69 3.05
N TYR A 22 10.44 4.97 2.41
CA TYR A 22 9.44 5.96 2.85
C TYR A 22 8.02 5.60 2.39
N TRP A 23 6.99 6.27 2.94
CA TRP A 23 5.59 5.99 2.61
C TRP A 23 5.20 6.60 1.26
N ALA A 24 5.50 5.88 0.18
CA ALA A 24 5.33 6.35 -1.19
C ALA A 24 4.21 5.60 -1.92
N TYR A 25 3.41 6.31 -2.73
CA TYR A 25 2.26 5.70 -3.43
C TYR A 25 2.69 4.69 -4.49
N GLU A 26 3.85 4.89 -5.10
CA GLU A 26 4.45 4.05 -6.12
C GLU A 26 4.90 2.69 -5.56
N PHE A 27 5.14 2.61 -4.26
CA PHE A 27 5.46 1.34 -3.59
C PHE A 27 4.22 0.47 -3.54
N GLY A 28 3.09 0.99 -3.03
CA GLY A 28 1.82 0.28 -3.06
C GLY A 28 1.36 -0.07 -4.47
N LEU A 29 1.56 0.83 -5.45
CA LEU A 29 1.27 0.55 -6.87
C LEU A 29 2.08 -0.65 -7.39
N THR A 30 3.38 -0.71 -7.09
CA THR A 30 4.24 -1.82 -7.51
C THR A 30 3.81 -3.12 -6.85
N LEU A 31 3.50 -3.07 -5.54
CA LEU A 31 3.04 -4.22 -4.78
C LEU A 31 1.66 -4.72 -5.24
N ASP A 32 0.74 -3.84 -5.63
CA ASP A 32 -0.55 -4.22 -6.25
C ASP A 32 -0.31 -5.04 -7.53
N GLY A 33 0.67 -4.64 -8.36
CA GLY A 33 1.07 -5.41 -9.55
C GLY A 33 1.61 -6.80 -9.22
N ILE A 34 2.42 -6.92 -8.16
CA ILE A 34 2.92 -8.22 -7.66
C ILE A 34 1.74 -9.04 -7.09
N ALA A 35 0.75 -8.39 -6.46
CA ALA A 35 -0.43 -9.05 -5.91
C ALA A 35 -1.27 -9.69 -7.02
N GLU A 36 -1.36 -9.08 -8.20
CA GLU A 36 -2.01 -9.70 -9.37
C GLU A 36 -1.27 -10.95 -9.87
N VAL A 37 0.06 -10.97 -9.81
CA VAL A 37 0.86 -12.18 -10.13
C VAL A 37 0.60 -13.26 -9.08
N TRP A 38 0.56 -12.92 -7.80
CA TRP A 38 0.18 -13.83 -6.73
C TRP A 38 -1.21 -14.44 -6.96
N LYS A 39 -2.22 -13.60 -7.26
CA LYS A 39 -3.60 -14.07 -7.47
C LYS A 39 -3.71 -15.07 -8.61
N GLN A 40 -2.94 -14.88 -9.69
CA GLN A 40 -2.92 -15.75 -10.87
C GLN A 40 -2.13 -17.05 -10.64
N THR A 41 -0.98 -16.97 -9.97
CA THR A 41 -0.05 -18.10 -9.84
C THR A 41 -0.28 -18.92 -8.57
N LYS A 42 -0.86 -18.31 -7.53
CA LYS A 42 -0.99 -18.85 -6.17
C LYS A 42 0.34 -19.19 -5.49
N ASP A 43 1.46 -18.66 -6.00
CA ASP A 43 2.78 -18.83 -5.41
C ASP A 43 2.95 -17.87 -4.22
N SER A 44 3.07 -18.43 -3.01
CA SER A 44 3.02 -17.67 -1.74
C SER A 44 4.15 -16.66 -1.61
N LYS A 45 5.29 -16.88 -2.27
CA LYS A 45 6.46 -15.98 -2.21
C LYS A 45 6.13 -14.53 -2.56
N TYR A 46 5.17 -14.32 -3.48
CA TYR A 46 4.76 -12.99 -3.92
C TYR A 46 3.97 -12.28 -2.81
N PHE A 47 3.07 -13.00 -2.15
CA PHE A 47 2.29 -12.48 -1.02
C PHE A 47 3.17 -12.23 0.21
N GLU A 48 4.08 -13.16 0.51
CA GLU A 48 5.06 -13.01 1.59
C GLU A 48 5.91 -11.75 1.38
N TYR A 49 6.43 -11.54 0.17
CA TYR A 49 7.20 -10.33 -0.16
C TYR A 49 6.38 -9.03 0.00
N ILE A 50 5.12 -9.03 -0.45
CA ILE A 50 4.21 -7.89 -0.27
C ILE A 50 4.03 -7.57 1.22
N LYS A 51 3.73 -8.59 2.02
CA LYS A 51 3.50 -8.44 3.45
C LYS A 51 4.75 -7.96 4.18
N GLU A 52 5.91 -8.54 3.89
CA GLU A 52 7.20 -8.13 4.45
C GLU A 52 7.48 -6.64 4.19
N CYS A 53 7.21 -6.16 2.98
CA CYS A 53 7.37 -4.75 2.64
C CYS A 53 6.42 -3.86 3.47
N MET A 54 5.13 -4.23 3.58
CA MET A 54 4.14 -3.43 4.31
C MET A 54 4.30 -3.50 5.84
N ASP A 55 4.86 -4.59 6.37
CA ASP A 55 5.22 -4.72 7.79
C ASP A 55 6.33 -3.74 8.21
N THR A 56 7.12 -3.19 7.27
CA THR A 56 8.06 -2.10 7.58
C THR A 56 7.38 -0.75 7.86
N PHE A 57 6.11 -0.63 7.50
CA PHE A 57 5.33 0.61 7.66
C PHE A 57 4.26 0.48 8.73
N VAL A 58 3.55 -0.64 8.79
CA VAL A 58 2.40 -0.81 9.69
C VAL A 58 2.83 -1.42 11.01
N ASN A 59 2.78 -0.62 12.08
CA ASN A 59 3.04 -1.08 13.43
C ASN A 59 1.86 -1.90 13.98
N GLU A 60 2.10 -2.67 15.05
CA GLU A 60 1.07 -3.52 15.68
C GLU A 60 -0.14 -2.75 16.23
N ASP A 61 0.03 -1.46 16.56
CA ASP A 61 -1.07 -0.58 16.96
C ASP A 61 -1.86 0.01 15.77
N GLY A 62 -1.43 -0.24 14.54
CA GLY A 62 -2.02 0.28 13.30
C GLY A 62 -1.51 1.65 12.89
N THR A 63 -0.55 2.23 13.62
CA THR A 63 0.14 3.44 13.14
C THR A 63 1.02 3.12 11.93
N ILE A 64 1.20 4.12 11.05
CA ILE A 64 1.92 3.97 9.79
C ILE A 64 3.19 4.84 9.84
N ARG A 65 4.37 4.21 9.76
CA ARG A 65 5.66 4.91 9.70
C ARG A 65 5.73 5.80 8.47
N GLY A 66 6.06 7.08 8.66
CA GLY A 66 6.22 8.05 7.58
C GLY A 66 4.90 8.63 7.06
N TYR A 67 3.80 8.44 7.79
CA TYR A 67 2.49 8.99 7.45
C TYR A 67 1.94 9.84 8.59
N SER A 68 1.43 11.02 8.23
CA SER A 68 0.66 11.90 9.10
C SER A 68 -0.65 12.29 8.42
N VAL A 69 -1.76 12.22 9.16
CA VAL A 69 -3.10 12.61 8.67
C VAL A 69 -3.15 14.11 8.34
N ASP A 70 -2.44 14.93 9.12
CA ASP A 70 -2.50 16.39 9.05
C ASP A 70 -1.71 16.97 7.87
N GLU A 71 -0.97 16.14 7.12
CA GLU A 71 -0.33 16.57 5.86
C GLU A 71 -1.32 16.66 4.70
N TYR A 72 -2.48 16.00 4.82
CA TYR A 72 -3.53 15.93 3.79
C TYR A 72 -2.98 15.68 2.39
N ASN A 73 -1.95 14.85 2.27
CA ASN A 73 -1.38 14.45 1.01
C ASN A 73 -2.21 13.31 0.42
N ILE A 74 -2.89 13.53 -0.71
CA ILE A 74 -3.78 12.52 -1.28
C ILE A 74 -3.02 11.29 -1.78
N ASP A 75 -1.73 11.43 -2.13
CA ASP A 75 -0.89 10.33 -2.59
C ASP A 75 -0.72 9.27 -1.48
N HIS A 76 -0.67 9.70 -0.22
CA HIS A 76 -0.50 8.81 0.93
C HIS A 76 -1.64 7.78 1.10
N LEU A 77 -2.81 8.04 0.52
CA LEU A 77 -3.94 7.12 0.58
C LEU A 77 -3.79 5.90 -0.34
N ASN A 78 -2.95 5.97 -1.39
CA ASN A 78 -2.89 4.94 -2.42
C ASN A 78 -2.46 3.57 -1.87
N ASN A 79 -1.53 3.55 -0.91
CA ASN A 79 -1.06 2.33 -0.27
C ASN A 79 -2.14 1.63 0.57
N GLY A 80 -3.27 2.30 0.85
CA GLY A 80 -4.44 1.65 1.44
C GLY A 80 -4.99 0.50 0.58
N LYS A 81 -4.77 0.51 -0.74
CA LYS A 81 -5.20 -0.57 -1.65
C LYS A 81 -4.50 -1.90 -1.35
N ILE A 82 -3.18 -1.88 -1.20
CA ILE A 82 -2.43 -3.09 -0.87
C ILE A 82 -2.72 -3.54 0.56
N LEU A 83 -2.93 -2.60 1.50
CA LEU A 83 -3.36 -2.93 2.86
C LEU A 83 -4.72 -3.64 2.91
N LEU A 84 -5.68 -3.24 2.07
CA LEU A 84 -6.96 -3.95 1.92
C LEU A 84 -6.73 -5.39 1.45
N THR A 85 -5.85 -5.59 0.47
CA THR A 85 -5.51 -6.93 -0.03
C THR A 85 -4.91 -7.81 1.06
N ILE A 86 -3.95 -7.28 1.83
CA ILE A 86 -3.33 -8.03 2.93
C ILE A 86 -4.37 -8.35 4.02
N TYR A 87 -5.18 -7.38 4.43
CA TYR A 87 -6.21 -7.60 5.45
C TYR A 87 -7.26 -8.64 5.03
N GLN A 88 -7.65 -8.66 3.75
CA GLN A 88 -8.58 -9.66 3.23
C GLN A 88 -8.02 -11.08 3.28
N GLU A 89 -6.71 -11.24 3.13
CA GLU A 89 -6.05 -12.55 3.17
C GLU A 89 -5.70 -12.99 4.60
N THR A 90 -5.22 -12.09 5.46
CA THR A 90 -4.70 -12.47 6.80
C THR A 90 -5.65 -12.18 7.95
N HIS A 91 -6.60 -11.26 7.77
CA HIS A 91 -7.43 -10.70 8.83
C HIS A 91 -6.65 -10.10 10.02
N GLU A 92 -5.38 -9.75 9.85
CA GLU A 92 -4.58 -9.13 10.91
C GLU A 92 -5.11 -7.72 11.25
N GLU A 93 -5.44 -7.52 12.53
CA GLU A 93 -6.07 -6.29 13.02
C GLU A 93 -5.24 -5.02 12.80
N LYS A 94 -3.90 -5.12 12.77
CA LYS A 94 -3.04 -3.97 12.51
C LYS A 94 -3.32 -3.31 11.16
N TYR A 95 -3.62 -4.10 10.12
CA TYR A 95 -3.95 -3.56 8.80
C TYR A 95 -5.34 -2.94 8.78
N ARG A 96 -6.31 -3.52 9.51
CA ARG A 96 -7.63 -2.89 9.68
C ARG A 96 -7.51 -1.51 10.33
N LYS A 97 -6.74 -1.40 11.42
CA LYS A 97 -6.49 -0.13 12.12
C LYS A 97 -5.77 0.89 11.22
N ALA A 98 -4.76 0.46 10.47
CA ALA A 98 -4.09 1.31 9.49
C ALA A 98 -5.05 1.83 8.40
N LEU A 99 -5.95 0.99 7.90
CA LEU A 99 -7.00 1.37 6.96
C LEU A 99 -7.99 2.37 7.56
N GLU A 100 -8.38 2.18 8.83
CA GLU A 100 -9.22 3.13 9.54
C GLU A 100 -8.53 4.50 9.68
N LEU A 101 -7.24 4.50 10.01
CA LEU A 101 -6.43 5.71 10.09
C LEU A 101 -6.42 6.46 8.74
N LEU A 102 -6.13 5.77 7.63
CA LEU A 102 -6.20 6.36 6.27
C LEU A 102 -7.61 6.88 5.94
N ARG A 103 -8.65 6.15 6.37
CA ARG A 103 -10.04 6.55 6.17
C ARG A 103 -10.43 7.82 6.93
N THR A 104 -9.77 8.11 8.06
CA THR A 104 -9.99 9.37 8.79
C THR A 104 -9.53 10.60 8.00
N GLN A 105 -8.45 10.49 7.21
CA GLN A 105 -8.00 11.58 6.34
C GLN A 105 -9.11 11.94 5.34
N ILE A 106 -9.71 10.97 4.65
CA ILE A 106 -10.81 11.20 3.68
C ILE A 106 -11.98 12.01 4.28
N ALA A 107 -12.26 11.82 5.57
CA ALA A 107 -13.34 12.54 6.26
C ALA A 107 -13.01 14.02 6.50
N LYS A 108 -11.73 14.35 6.68
CA LYS A 108 -11.24 15.70 7.03
C LYS A 108 -10.50 16.41 5.88
N HIS A 109 -10.20 15.69 4.79
CA HIS A 109 -9.37 16.17 3.69
C HIS A 109 -9.97 17.43 3.05
N PRO A 110 -9.20 18.52 2.89
CA PRO A 110 -9.67 19.76 2.27
C PRO A 110 -10.23 19.55 0.86
N ARG A 111 -11.27 20.32 0.52
CA ARG A 111 -11.97 20.20 -0.76
C ARG A 111 -12.12 21.55 -1.46
N THR A 112 -12.20 21.51 -2.79
CA THR A 112 -12.67 22.66 -3.57
C THR A 112 -14.11 22.99 -3.22
N LYS A 113 -14.59 24.15 -3.68
CA LYS A 113 -16.01 24.54 -3.53
C LYS A 113 -16.98 23.52 -4.14
N GLU A 114 -16.52 22.74 -5.10
CA GLU A 114 -17.29 21.70 -5.79
C GLU A 114 -17.11 20.31 -5.18
N GLY A 115 -16.35 20.19 -4.08
CA GLY A 115 -16.20 18.94 -3.32
C GLY A 115 -15.07 18.02 -3.76
N VAL A 116 -14.23 18.43 -4.71
CA VAL A 116 -13.04 17.67 -5.14
C VAL A 116 -11.95 17.80 -4.09
N PHE A 117 -11.29 16.69 -3.72
CA PHE A 117 -10.15 16.74 -2.81
C PHE A 117 -9.02 17.61 -3.37
N TRP A 118 -8.43 18.45 -2.53
CA TRP A 118 -7.16 19.07 -2.87
C TRP A 118 -6.09 18.02 -3.02
N HIS A 119 -5.12 18.27 -3.89
CA HIS A 119 -4.02 17.34 -4.08
C HIS A 119 -3.21 17.19 -2.78
N LYS A 120 -2.84 18.31 -2.15
CA LYS A 120 -2.20 18.40 -0.83
C LYS A 120 -2.59 19.70 -0.13
N GLU A 121 -2.47 19.76 1.19
CA GLU A 121 -2.48 21.03 1.94
C GLU A 121 -1.04 21.55 2.03
N ILE A 122 -0.83 22.86 1.73
CA ILE A 122 0.48 23.54 1.69
C ILE A 122 0.46 24.69 2.69
#